data_AF-A0AAE4JV33-F1
#
_entry.id   AF-A0AAE4JV33-F1
#
_cell.length_a   1.000
_cell.length_b   1.000
_cell.length_c   1.000
_cell.angle_alpha   90.00
_cell.angle_beta   90.00
_cell.angle_gamma   90.00
#
_symmetry.space_group_name_H-M   'P 1'
#
loop_
_entity.id
_entity.type
_entity.pdbx_description
1 polymer ?
#
loop_
_entity_poly.entity_id
_entity_poly.type
_entity_poly.pdbx_seq_one_letter_code
_entity_poly.pdbx_strand_id
1 'polypeptide(L)' 'MDKAFKTILESINAQLNVLNKNGYAIYDLENPEYFISGVKYDSDNDEVVFKTTEDESKLE' A
#
# COMPACT_ATOMS: atom_id res chain seq x y z
N MET A 1 12.00 -12.29 -10.38
CA MET A 1 11.86 -11.94 -8.95
C MET A 1 12.16 -13.17 -8.11
N ASP A 2 13.04 -13.07 -7.12
CA ASP A 2 13.38 -14.18 -6.23
C ASP A 2 12.20 -14.51 -5.27
N LYS A 3 12.13 -15.76 -4.79
CA LYS A 3 11.03 -16.22 -3.91
C LYS A 3 11.02 -15.49 -2.58
N ALA A 4 12.18 -15.21 -1.99
CA ALA A 4 12.29 -14.49 -0.73
C ALA A 4 11.74 -13.07 -0.85
N PHE A 5 12.17 -12.33 -1.89
CA PHE A 5 11.65 -10.99 -2.15
C PHE A 5 10.15 -10.98 -2.42
N LYS A 6 9.64 -11.94 -3.21
CA LYS A 6 8.19 -12.10 -3.42
C LYS A 6 7.45 -12.32 -2.09
N THR A 7 7.96 -13.20 -1.22
CA THR A 7 7.36 -13.47 0.09
C THR A 7 7.35 -12.23 0.99
N ILE A 8 8.39 -11.39 0.94
CA ILE A 8 8.44 -10.12 1.69
C ILE A 8 7.33 -9.17 1.19
N LEU A 9 7.19 -9.00 -0.14
CA LEU A 9 6.13 -8.15 -0.70
C LEU A 9 4.72 -8.66 -0.35
N GLU A 10 4.51 -9.97 -0.40
CA GLU A 10 3.24 -10.58 0.00
C GLU A 10 2.95 -10.37 1.50
N SER A 11 3.98 -10.46 2.35
CA SER A 11 3.86 -10.21 3.80
C SER A 11 3.48 -8.75 4.11
N ILE A 12 4.12 -7.78 3.44
CA ILE A 12 3.80 -6.35 3.62
C ILE A 12 2.35 -6.08 3.20
N ASN A 13 1.94 -6.60 2.04
CA ASN A 13 0.57 -6.44 1.56
C ASN A 13 -0.46 -7.09 2.50
N ALA A 14 -0.14 -8.24 3.12
CA ALA A 14 -1.01 -8.86 4.11
C ALA A 14 -1.19 -7.98 5.36
N GLN A 15 -0.12 -7.35 5.84
CA GLN A 15 -0.17 -6.42 6.98
C GLN A 15 -1.00 -5.17 6.64
N LEU A 16 -0.78 -4.56 5.48
CA LEU A 16 -1.57 -3.40 5.01
C LEU A 16 -3.06 -3.73 4.91
N ASN A 17 -3.40 -4.91 4.39
CA ASN A 17 -4.79 -5.37 4.31
C ASN A 17 -5.45 -5.51 5.69
N VAL A 18 -4.72 -5.99 6.70
CA VAL A 18 -5.23 -6.07 8.09
C VAL A 18 -5.43 -4.67 8.67
N LEU A 19 -4.48 -3.75 8.46
CA LEU A 19 -4.60 -2.36 8.95
C LEU A 19 -5.82 -1.67 8.33
N ASN A 20 -5.93 -1.70 7.00
CA ASN A 20 -7.01 -1.04 6.26
C ASN A 20 -8.39 -1.57 6.67
N LYS A 21 -8.54 -2.90 6.82
CA LYS A 21 -9.80 -3.52 7.26
C LYS A 21 -10.22 -3.16 8.67
N ASN A 22 -9.27 -2.81 9.54
CA ASN A 22 -9.52 -2.49 10.94
C ASN A 22 -9.59 -0.97 11.21
N GLY A 23 -9.63 -0.13 10.16
CA GLY A 23 -9.71 1.32 10.31
C GLY A 23 -8.40 2.00 10.71
N TYR A 24 -7.26 1.32 10.54
CA TYR A 24 -5.92 1.86 10.81
C TYR A 24 -5.17 2.14 9.51
N ALA A 25 -5.87 2.64 8.49
CA ALA A 25 -5.27 2.96 7.21
C ALA A 25 -4.16 4.00 7.36
N ILE A 26 -3.08 3.82 6.60
CA ILE A 26 -1.95 4.76 6.57
C ILE A 26 -2.21 5.73 5.42
N TYR A 27 -2.53 6.98 5.76
CA TYR A 27 -2.87 8.01 4.78
C TYR A 27 -1.63 8.69 4.23
N ASP A 28 -1.72 9.08 2.96
CA ASP A 28 -0.74 9.95 2.31
C ASP A 28 -0.91 11.38 2.85
N LEU A 29 0.19 11.99 3.31
CA LEU A 29 0.16 13.35 3.83
C LEU A 29 -0.05 14.39 2.73
N GLU A 30 0.47 14.13 1.53
CA GLU A 30 0.37 15.05 0.39
C GLU A 30 -0.98 14.89 -0.33
N ASN A 31 -1.63 13.74 -0.20
CA ASN A 31 -2.96 13.45 -0.73
C ASN A 31 -3.86 12.86 0.39
N PRO A 32 -4.37 13.68 1.33
CA PRO A 32 -5.05 13.22 2.56
C PRO A 32 -6.30 12.35 2.37
N GLU A 33 -6.89 12.41 1.17
CA GLU A 33 -8.00 11.61 0.69
C GLU A 33 -7.57 10.21 0.19
N TYR A 34 -6.27 9.92 0.13
CA TYR A 34 -5.73 8.63 -0.28
C TYR A 34 -5.03 7.90 0.87
N PHE A 35 -5.16 6.58 0.91
CA PHE A 35 -4.43 5.71 1.83
C PHE A 35 -3.69 4.60 1.10
N ILE A 36 -2.62 4.09 1.72
CA ILE A 36 -1.82 2.99 1.15
C ILE A 36 -2.65 1.70 1.13
N SER A 37 -2.95 1.21 -0.07
CA SER A 37 -3.68 -0.04 -0.30
C SER A 37 -2.77 -1.25 -0.52
N GLY A 38 -1.49 -1.01 -0.82
CA GLY A 38 -0.50 -2.07 -1.02
C GLY A 38 0.86 -1.55 -1.44
N VAL A 39 1.78 -2.48 -1.69
CA VAL A 39 3.09 -2.23 -2.30
C VAL A 39 3.29 -3.13 -3.52
N LYS A 40 4.04 -2.64 -4.50
CA LYS A 40 4.51 -3.42 -5.65
C LYS A 40 5.98 -3.13 -5.92
N TYR A 41 6.64 -4.08 -6.57
CA TYR A 41 7.93 -3.81 -7.18
C TYR A 41 7.73 -3.20 -8.56
N ASP A 42 8.42 -2.11 -8.82
CA ASP A 42 8.55 -1.45 -10.11
C ASP A 42 9.88 -1.86 -10.76
N SER A 43 9.79 -2.68 -11.81
CA SER A 43 10.99 -3.18 -12.51
C SER A 43 11.68 -2.13 -13.35
N ASP A 44 10.99 -1.04 -13.70
CA ASP A 44 11.55 -0.01 -14.58
C ASP A 44 12.54 0.88 -13.81
N ASN A 45 12.28 1.09 -12.52
CA ASN A 45 13.11 1.89 -11.62
C ASN A 45 13.88 1.08 -10.56
N ASP A 46 13.67 -0.25 -10.51
CA ASP A 46 14.22 -1.15 -9.48
C ASP A 46 13.85 -0.75 -8.04
N GLU A 47 12.60 -0.33 -7.84
CA GLU A 47 12.11 0.23 -6.58
C GLU A 47 10.85 -0.50 -6.06
N VAL A 48 10.64 -0.46 -4.76
CA VAL A 48 9.35 -0.84 -4.16
C VAL A 48 8.54 0.43 -3.95
N VAL A 49 7.41 0.53 -4.64
CA VAL A 49 6.51 1.67 -4.58
C VAL A 49 5.19 1.27 -3.93
N PHE A 50 4.57 2.23 -3.25
CA PHE A 50 3.23 2.04 -2.70
C PHE A 50 2.16 2.22 -3.79
N LYS A 51 0.99 1.63 -3.52
CA LYS A 51 -0.26 1.92 -4.23
C LYS A 51 -1.19 2.60 -3.24
N THR A 52 -1.90 3.60 -3.72
CA THR A 52 -2.96 4.24 -2.94
C THR A 52 -4.34 3.85 -3.44
N THR A 53 -5.33 4.01 -2.57
CA THR A 53 -6.76 3.98 -2.89
C THR A 53 -7.41 5.20 -2.25
N GLU A 54 -8.37 5.79 -2.95
CA GLU A 54 -9.13 6.95 -2.48
C GLU A 54 -10.11 6.54 -1.39
N ASP A 55 -10.21 7.36 -0.36
CA ASP A 55 -11.17 7.25 0.73
C ASP A 55 -12.34 8.18 0.43
N GLU A 56 -13.37 7.63 -0.22
CA GLU A 56 -14.57 8.37 -0.61
C GLU A 56 -15.26 9.07 0.56
N SER A 57 -15.04 8.62 1.81
CA SER A 57 -15.61 9.26 2.99
C SER A 57 -15.00 10.63 3.32
N LYS A 58 -13.88 11.00 2.70
CA LYS A 58 -13.17 12.26 2.93
C LYS A 58 -13.39 13.32 1.83
N LEU A 59 -14.21 13.02 0.82
CA LEU A 59 -14.47 13.91 -0.32
C LEU A 59 -15.60 14.93 -0.07
N GLU A 60 -15.96 15.18 1.19
CA GLU A 60 -17.02 16.12 1.60
C GLU A 60 -16.63 17.60 1.48
#